data_AF-A0A0A1H4D8-F1
#
_entry.id   AF-A0A0A1H4D8-F1
#
_cell.length_a   1.000
_cell.length_b   1.000
_cell.length_c   1.000
_cell.angle_alpha   90.00
_cell.angle_beta   90.00
_cell.angle_gamma   90.00
#
_symmetry.space_group_name_H-M   'P 1'
#
loop_
_entity.id
_entity.type
_entity.pdbx_description
1 polymer ?
#
loop_
_entity_poly.entity_id
_entity_poly.type
_entity_poly.pdbx_seq_one_letter_code
_entity_poly.pdbx_strand_id
1 'polypeptide(L)'
;MLIKKFRRSVGIAIGLSALLASSAYAMDPQLAKAVAQGKQMYLHDTFGGNGRVCNSCHLGGGREPGRLPDGTRIPSLTNAAAIFPRISRRNGHLITLPDQVAHCIGGALQGNPPDYGSAQLNALVAYVTSLAQGKPIDMGGKPR
;
A
#
# COMPACT_ATOMS: atom_id res chain seq x y z
N MET A 1 -44.31 37.49 57.10
CA MET A 1 -45.38 36.86 56.28
C MET A 1 -45.01 37.16 54.83
N LEU A 2 -44.77 36.25 53.90
CA LEU A 2 -45.14 34.85 53.75
C LEU A 2 -44.12 34.17 52.81
N ILE A 3 -43.86 32.91 53.09
CA ILE A 3 -42.91 32.02 52.43
C ILE A 3 -43.45 31.63 51.04
N LYS A 4 -42.60 31.59 50.01
CA LYS A 4 -42.82 30.69 48.87
C LYS A 4 -41.49 30.11 48.39
N LYS A 5 -41.16 28.94 48.95
CA LYS A 5 -40.32 27.92 48.30
C LYS A 5 -40.97 27.56 46.97
N PHE A 6 -40.23 27.64 45.87
CA PHE A 6 -40.44 26.73 44.74
C PHE A 6 -39.11 26.18 44.28
N ARG A 7 -39.13 24.89 44.03
CA ARG A 7 -38.01 23.96 44.01
C ARG A 7 -37.96 23.36 42.61
N ARG A 8 -36.75 22.99 42.16
CA ARG A 8 -36.42 22.18 40.97
C ARG A 8 -36.41 23.02 39.67
N SER A 9 -35.33 23.02 38.91
CA SER A 9 -34.83 21.82 38.23
C SER A 9 -33.30 21.71 38.26
N VAL A 10 -32.78 20.59 38.76
CA VAL A 10 -31.42 20.15 38.45
C VAL A 10 -31.46 19.71 37.00
N GLY A 11 -31.02 20.58 36.10
CA GLY A 11 -30.70 20.21 34.73
C GLY A 11 -29.54 19.23 34.77
N ILE A 12 -29.84 17.98 34.47
CA ILE A 12 -28.86 16.95 34.20
C ILE A 12 -28.08 17.41 32.96
N ALA A 13 -26.88 17.95 33.14
CA ALA A 13 -25.93 18.18 32.06
C ALA A 13 -25.31 16.83 31.66
N ILE A 14 -26.11 15.97 31.02
CA ILE A 14 -25.59 14.83 30.27
C ILE A 14 -25.02 15.37 28.98
N GLY A 15 -23.72 15.13 28.80
CA GLY A 15 -23.16 14.82 27.49
C GLY A 15 -22.86 16.02 26.59
N LEU A 16 -21.72 16.64 26.83
CA LEU A 16 -20.92 17.20 25.72
C LEU A 16 -19.53 16.55 25.72
N SER A 17 -19.52 15.22 25.65
CA SER A 17 -18.31 14.43 25.41
C SER A 17 -18.50 13.58 24.16
N ALA A 18 -18.72 14.25 23.04
CA ALA A 18 -18.57 13.74 21.68
C ALA A 18 -18.28 15.01 20.85
N LEU A 19 -17.13 15.21 20.22
CA LEU A 19 -16.43 14.31 19.34
C LEU A 19 -14.93 14.68 19.35
N LEU A 20 -14.11 13.94 20.11
CA LEU A 20 -12.73 13.74 19.70
C LEU A 20 -12.74 12.55 18.75
N ALA A 21 -13.38 12.72 17.59
CA ALA A 21 -13.24 11.78 16.49
C ALA A 21 -11.79 11.89 16.04
N SER A 22 -10.99 10.90 16.43
CA SER A 22 -9.62 10.73 15.99
C SER A 22 -9.57 10.91 14.47
N SER A 23 -9.03 12.04 14.04
CA SER A 23 -8.47 12.22 12.71
C SER A 23 -7.26 11.28 12.59
N ALA A 24 -7.52 9.98 12.55
CA ALA A 24 -6.64 9.04 11.91
C ALA A 24 -6.69 9.42 10.44
N TYR A 25 -5.69 10.19 10.00
CA TYR A 25 -5.55 10.84 8.71
C TYR A 25 -6.24 10.05 7.57
N ALA A 26 -7.38 10.55 7.10
CA ALA A 26 -7.95 10.06 5.85
C ALA A 26 -6.90 10.23 4.74
N MET A 27 -6.73 9.20 3.92
CA MET A 27 -5.78 9.25 2.82
C MET A 27 -6.13 10.40 1.88
N ASP A 28 -5.12 11.16 1.46
CA ASP A 28 -5.30 12.20 0.45
C ASP A 28 -6.03 11.63 -0.79
N PRO A 29 -7.05 12.33 -1.36
CA PRO A 29 -7.84 11.79 -2.47
C PRO A 29 -7.01 11.47 -3.73
N GLN A 30 -5.97 12.26 -4.02
CA GLN A 30 -5.08 11.98 -5.16
C GLN A 30 -4.25 10.73 -4.89
N LEU A 31 -3.75 10.55 -3.66
CA LEU A 31 -3.07 9.33 -3.25
C LEU A 31 -4.01 8.11 -3.34
N ALA A 32 -5.25 8.23 -2.86
CA ALA A 32 -6.25 7.17 -2.93
C ALA A 32 -6.54 6.77 -4.39
N LYS A 33 -6.67 7.74 -5.29
CA LYS A 33 -6.82 7.51 -6.73
C LYS A 33 -5.60 6.79 -7.32
N ALA A 34 -4.38 7.21 -6.97
CA ALA A 34 -3.16 6.57 -7.44
C ALA A 34 -3.05 5.11 -6.96
N VAL A 35 -3.38 4.82 -5.70
CA VAL A 35 -3.43 3.46 -5.15
C VAL A 35 -4.46 2.61 -5.90
N ALA A 36 -5.65 3.16 -6.16
CA ALA A 36 -6.70 2.45 -6.92
C ALA A 36 -6.26 2.14 -8.35
N GLN A 37 -5.65 3.11 -9.05
CA GLN A 37 -5.11 2.92 -10.39
C GLN A 37 -3.97 1.89 -10.42
N GLY A 38 -3.04 1.98 -9.46
CA GLY A 38 -1.96 1.00 -9.31
C GLY A 38 -2.47 -0.41 -9.07
N LYS A 39 -3.53 -0.57 -8.27
CA LYS A 39 -4.21 -1.85 -8.07
C LYS A 39 -4.78 -2.42 -9.37
N GLN A 40 -5.42 -1.58 -10.20
CA GLN A 40 -5.96 -2.04 -11.49
C GLN A 40 -4.84 -2.54 -12.40
N MET A 41 -3.75 -1.78 -12.54
CA MET A 41 -2.61 -2.21 -13.34
C MET A 41 -1.97 -3.49 -12.80
N TYR A 42 -1.82 -3.60 -11.47
CA TYR A 42 -1.30 -4.80 -10.83
C TYR A 42 -2.10 -6.07 -11.18
N LEU A 43 -3.43 -5.94 -11.23
CA LEU A 43 -4.35 -7.07 -11.43
C LEU A 43 -4.55 -7.42 -12.91
N HIS A 44 -4.36 -6.46 -13.83
CA HIS A 44 -4.85 -6.60 -15.19
C HIS A 44 -3.87 -6.18 -16.29
N ASP A 45 -2.85 -5.38 -15.99
CA ASP A 45 -1.94 -4.87 -17.01
C ASP A 45 -0.79 -5.85 -17.29
N THR A 46 -0.64 -6.20 -18.56
CA THR A 46 0.44 -7.06 -19.06
C THR A 46 1.66 -6.27 -19.47
N PHE A 47 1.54 -4.93 -19.55
CA PHE A 47 2.58 -4.02 -20.04
C PHE A 47 3.08 -4.39 -21.43
N GLY A 48 2.21 -4.98 -22.27
CA GLY A 48 2.56 -5.46 -23.61
C GLY A 48 3.47 -6.71 -23.61
N GLY A 49 3.61 -7.39 -22.48
CA GLY A 49 4.47 -8.56 -22.33
C GLY A 49 3.78 -9.90 -22.62
N ASN A 50 4.27 -10.94 -21.95
CA ASN A 50 3.94 -12.35 -22.20
C ASN A 50 2.54 -12.81 -21.72
N GLY A 51 1.59 -11.90 -21.59
CA GLY A 51 0.22 -12.19 -21.14
C GLY A 51 0.06 -12.37 -19.63
N ARG A 52 1.14 -12.31 -18.84
CA ARG A 52 1.08 -12.31 -17.38
C ARG A 52 0.90 -10.90 -16.82
N VAL A 53 0.36 -10.84 -15.62
CA VAL A 53 0.20 -9.62 -14.81
C VAL A 53 0.95 -9.79 -13.48
N CYS A 54 1.09 -8.74 -12.68
CA CYS A 54 1.77 -8.86 -11.38
C CYS A 54 1.11 -9.93 -10.49
N ASN A 55 -0.23 -9.98 -10.48
CA ASN A 55 -1.02 -10.95 -9.75
C ASN A 55 -0.88 -12.40 -10.26
N SER A 56 -0.27 -12.64 -11.43
CA SER A 56 0.03 -14.00 -11.90
C SER A 56 1.07 -14.70 -11.02
N CYS A 57 1.97 -13.93 -10.37
CA CYS A 57 2.98 -14.48 -9.46
C CYS A 57 2.75 -14.03 -8.01
N HIS A 58 2.36 -12.76 -7.79
CA HIS A 58 2.13 -12.20 -6.47
C HIS A 58 0.63 -12.25 -6.13
N LEU A 59 0.20 -13.37 -5.56
CA LEU A 59 -1.22 -13.73 -5.37
C LEU A 59 -1.94 -12.84 -4.34
N GLY A 60 -3.28 -12.91 -4.32
CA GLY A 60 -4.11 -12.17 -3.37
C GLY A 60 -3.96 -10.66 -3.46
N GLY A 61 -3.66 -10.12 -4.65
CA GLY A 61 -3.34 -8.71 -4.82
C GLY A 61 -2.01 -8.30 -4.15
N GLY A 62 -1.11 -9.27 -3.93
CA GLY A 62 0.18 -9.07 -3.27
C GLY A 62 0.17 -9.27 -1.76
N ARG A 63 -0.99 -9.61 -1.17
CA ARG A 63 -1.14 -9.84 0.27
C ARG A 63 -0.82 -11.27 0.69
N GLU A 64 -0.87 -12.20 -0.25
CA GLU A 64 -0.63 -13.62 0.02
C GLU A 64 0.78 -14.03 -0.44
N PRO A 65 1.33 -15.13 0.11
CA PRO A 65 2.52 -15.75 -0.47
C PRO A 65 2.30 -16.05 -1.95
N GLY A 66 3.22 -15.60 -2.79
CA GLY A 66 3.16 -15.81 -4.22
C GLY A 66 3.75 -17.13 -4.68
N ARG A 67 3.72 -17.35 -6.00
CA ARG A 67 4.35 -18.49 -6.65
C ARG A 67 4.89 -18.12 -8.03
N LEU A 68 6.10 -18.53 -8.35
CA LEU A 68 6.70 -18.37 -9.67
C LEU A 68 6.20 -19.45 -10.65
N PRO A 69 6.41 -19.28 -11.98
CA PRO A 69 5.98 -20.28 -12.97
C PRO A 69 6.54 -21.69 -12.79
N ASP A 70 7.73 -21.80 -12.17
CA ASP A 70 8.39 -23.07 -11.84
C ASP A 70 7.83 -23.72 -10.56
N GLY A 71 6.83 -23.10 -9.93
CA GLY A 71 6.23 -23.56 -8.68
C GLY A 71 6.94 -23.05 -7.42
N THR A 72 8.06 -22.32 -7.53
CA THR A 72 8.78 -21.78 -6.37
C THR A 72 7.90 -20.79 -5.60
N ARG A 73 7.75 -20.99 -4.27
CA ARG A 73 7.01 -20.06 -3.41
C ARG A 73 7.82 -18.78 -3.20
N ILE A 74 7.16 -17.64 -3.31
CA ILE A 74 7.76 -16.33 -3.01
C ILE A 74 7.01 -15.63 -1.87
N PRO A 75 7.68 -14.76 -1.10
CA PRO A 75 7.04 -13.97 -0.05
C PRO A 75 5.90 -13.08 -0.55
N SER A 76 5.10 -12.59 0.40
CA SER A 76 4.09 -11.57 0.12
C SER A 76 4.77 -10.23 -0.20
N LEU A 77 3.99 -9.26 -0.68
CA LEU A 77 4.46 -7.88 -0.84
C LEU A 77 4.13 -7.00 0.38
N THR A 78 3.63 -7.57 1.48
CA THR A 78 3.12 -6.82 2.65
C THR A 78 4.18 -6.09 3.45
N ASN A 79 5.47 -6.30 3.17
CA ASN A 79 6.56 -5.51 3.71
C ASN A 79 7.44 -4.88 2.63
N ALA A 80 7.05 -4.95 1.35
CA ALA A 80 7.91 -4.57 0.24
C ALA A 80 8.44 -3.15 0.40
N ALA A 81 7.57 -2.15 0.57
CA ALA A 81 8.03 -0.75 0.69
C ALA A 81 8.82 -0.45 1.97
N ALA A 82 8.67 -1.26 3.02
CA ALA A 82 9.40 -1.05 4.27
C ALA A 82 10.89 -1.44 4.17
N ILE A 83 11.25 -2.30 3.21
CA ILE A 83 12.60 -2.87 3.09
C ILE A 83 13.45 -2.25 1.98
N PHE A 84 12.89 -1.34 1.18
CA PHE A 84 13.64 -0.56 0.19
C PHE A 84 14.08 0.81 0.77
N PRO A 85 15.19 1.39 0.28
CA PRO A 85 16.13 0.83 -0.70
C PRO A 85 16.95 -0.33 -0.11
N ARG A 86 17.53 -1.15 -0.99
CA ARG A 86 18.34 -2.31 -0.60
C ARG A 86 19.39 -2.65 -1.64
N ILE A 87 20.40 -3.43 -1.24
CA ILE A 87 21.29 -4.07 -2.22
C ILE A 87 20.56 -5.24 -2.86
N SER A 88 20.50 -5.24 -4.19
CA SER A 88 19.95 -6.36 -4.95
C SER A 88 20.91 -7.54 -4.88
N ARG A 89 20.36 -8.69 -4.49
CA ARG A 89 21.14 -9.93 -4.35
C ARG A 89 21.67 -10.46 -5.67
N ARG A 90 21.08 -10.07 -6.80
CA ARG A 90 21.43 -10.58 -8.13
C ARG A 90 22.62 -9.84 -8.75
N ASN A 91 22.67 -8.52 -8.61
CA ASN A 91 23.61 -7.65 -9.31
C ASN A 91 24.47 -6.80 -8.37
N GLY A 92 24.28 -6.89 -7.05
CA GLY A 92 25.19 -6.33 -6.06
C GLY A 92 25.15 -4.80 -5.90
N HIS A 93 24.20 -4.11 -6.54
CA HIS A 93 24.06 -2.66 -6.42
C HIS A 93 22.81 -2.23 -5.63
N LEU A 94 22.76 -0.96 -5.25
CA LEU A 94 21.59 -0.34 -4.61
C LEU A 94 20.43 -0.27 -5.59
N ILE A 95 19.24 -0.68 -5.14
CA ILE A 95 17.98 -0.52 -5.87
C ILE A 95 16.91 0.09 -4.98
N THR A 96 16.03 0.87 -5.59
CA THR A 96 14.81 1.41 -5.00
C THR A 96 13.61 0.52 -5.29
N LEU A 97 12.46 0.81 -4.67
CA LEU A 97 11.21 0.10 -4.97
C LEU A 97 10.76 0.32 -6.44
N PRO A 98 10.77 1.54 -7.01
CA PRO A 98 10.52 1.75 -8.44
C PRO A 98 11.43 0.90 -9.35
N ASP A 99 12.72 0.82 -9.06
CA ASP A 99 13.67 -0.01 -9.84
C ASP A 99 13.24 -1.49 -9.82
N GLN A 100 12.83 -1.99 -8.66
CA GLN A 100 12.36 -3.36 -8.53
C GLN A 100 11.07 -3.61 -9.32
N VAL A 101 10.13 -2.65 -9.31
CA VAL A 101 8.88 -2.74 -10.09
C VAL A 101 9.19 -2.79 -11.58
N ALA A 102 10.05 -1.89 -12.07
CA ALA A 102 10.45 -1.87 -13.47
C ALA A 102 11.17 -3.16 -13.89
N HIS A 103 12.08 -3.67 -13.04
CA HIS A 103 12.76 -4.94 -13.27
C HIS A 103 11.79 -6.12 -13.35
N CYS A 104 10.75 -6.15 -12.50
CA CYS A 104 9.73 -7.19 -12.56
C CYS A 104 8.92 -7.13 -13.87
N ILE A 105 8.54 -5.94 -14.32
CA ILE A 105 7.79 -5.77 -15.58
C ILE A 105 8.65 -6.22 -16.77
N GLY A 106 9.87 -5.70 -16.90
CA GLY A 106 10.76 -6.02 -18.01
C GLY A 106 11.25 -7.46 -18.00
N GLY A 107 11.47 -8.04 -16.81
CA GLY A 107 12.02 -9.39 -16.67
C GLY A 107 10.95 -10.48 -16.60
N ALA A 108 10.05 -10.40 -15.61
CA ALA A 108 9.09 -11.48 -15.33
C ALA A 108 7.87 -11.42 -16.26
N LEU A 109 7.34 -10.22 -16.51
CA LEU A 109 6.23 -10.03 -17.44
C LEU A 109 6.72 -9.94 -18.90
N GLN A 110 8.02 -9.69 -19.11
CA GLN A 110 8.60 -9.46 -20.44
C GLN A 110 7.88 -8.32 -21.18
N GLY A 111 7.41 -7.33 -20.43
CA GLY A 111 6.71 -6.15 -20.94
C GLY A 111 7.60 -4.91 -20.98
N ASN A 112 6.98 -3.77 -21.28
CA ASN A 112 7.62 -2.46 -21.29
C ASN A 112 7.33 -1.72 -19.97
N PRO A 113 8.32 -1.56 -19.08
CA PRO A 113 8.12 -0.82 -17.83
C PRO A 113 7.70 0.63 -18.11
N PRO A 114 6.77 1.21 -17.32
CA PRO A 114 6.51 2.65 -17.38
C PRO A 114 7.76 3.45 -17.01
N ASP A 115 7.92 4.63 -17.63
CA ASP A 115 9.08 5.49 -17.42
C ASP A 115 9.25 5.90 -15.95
N TYR A 116 10.51 6.10 -15.54
CA TYR A 116 10.82 6.58 -14.19
C TYR A 116 10.16 7.95 -13.93
N GLY A 117 9.47 8.09 -12.80
CA GLY A 117 8.71 9.29 -12.45
C GLY A 117 7.37 9.47 -13.17
N SER A 118 7.00 8.57 -14.09
CA SER A 118 5.69 8.60 -14.76
C SER A 118 4.54 8.39 -13.77
N ALA A 119 3.37 8.94 -14.10
CA ALA A 119 2.16 8.75 -13.29
C ALA A 119 1.81 7.26 -13.12
N GLN A 120 2.06 6.43 -14.14
CA GLN A 120 1.82 4.99 -14.11
C GLN A 120 2.77 4.29 -13.13
N LEU A 121 4.07 4.55 -13.20
CA LEU A 121 5.03 3.96 -12.24
C LEU A 121 4.73 4.42 -10.81
N ASN A 122 4.44 5.71 -10.63
CA ASN A 122 4.08 6.26 -9.32
C ASN A 122 2.81 5.60 -8.76
N ALA A 123 1.80 5.32 -9.58
CA ALA A 123 0.60 4.62 -9.15
C ALA A 123 0.88 3.17 -8.74
N LEU A 124 1.69 2.43 -9.50
CA LEU A 124 2.13 1.07 -9.12
C LEU A 124 2.87 1.07 -7.78
N VAL A 125 3.84 1.99 -7.63
CA VAL A 125 4.62 2.14 -6.40
C VAL A 125 3.75 2.55 -5.23
N ALA A 126 2.76 3.43 -5.43
CA ALA A 126 1.78 3.80 -4.41
C ALA A 126 0.95 2.58 -3.98
N TYR A 127 0.48 1.76 -4.93
CA TYR A 127 -0.25 0.54 -4.60
C TYR A 127 0.60 -0.44 -3.77
N VAL A 128 1.82 -0.75 -4.22
CA VAL A 128 2.72 -1.65 -3.46
C VAL A 128 3.07 -1.08 -2.09
N THR A 129 3.29 0.23 -1.99
CA THR A 129 3.51 0.91 -0.70
C THR A 129 2.31 0.77 0.23
N SER A 130 1.08 0.88 -0.28
CA SER A 130 -0.13 0.71 0.52
C SER A 130 -0.25 -0.69 1.15
N LEU A 131 0.37 -1.73 0.54
CA LEU A 131 0.39 -3.09 1.10
C LEU A 131 1.26 -3.18 2.37
N ALA A 132 2.19 -2.24 2.56
CA ALA A 132 3.10 -2.17 3.70
C ALA A 132 2.71 -1.10 4.73
N GLN A 133 1.53 -0.48 4.59
CA GLN A 133 1.07 0.55 5.52
C GLN A 133 1.08 0.04 6.97
N GLY A 134 1.67 0.82 7.89
CA GLY A 134 1.78 0.48 9.30
C GLY A 134 2.92 -0.47 9.66
N LYS A 135 3.73 -0.94 8.70
CA LYS A 135 4.97 -1.66 8.99
C LYS A 135 6.09 -0.68 9.38
N PRO A 136 6.95 -1.04 10.35
CA PRO A 136 8.15 -0.25 10.63
C PRO A 136 9.08 -0.29 9.42
N ILE A 137 9.76 0.83 9.14
CA ILE A 137 10.84 0.85 8.14
C ILE A 137 11.95 -0.09 8.61
N ASP A 138 12.36 -0.99 7.73
CA ASP A 138 13.37 -2.04 7.92
C ASP A 138 14.31 -2.02 6.71
N MET A 139 14.95 -0.89 6.46
CA MET A 139 15.77 -0.62 5.27
C MET A 139 16.82 -1.72 5.08
N GLY A 140 16.86 -2.33 3.89
CA GLY A 140 17.75 -3.46 3.61
C GLY A 140 17.27 -4.82 4.17
N GLY A 141 16.10 -4.84 4.81
CA GLY A 141 15.49 -6.03 5.39
C GLY A 141 15.12 -7.11 4.37
N LYS A 142 14.68 -8.27 4.90
CA LYS A 142 14.29 -9.43 4.08
C LYS A 142 12.80 -9.37 3.71
N PRO A 143 12.39 -9.79 2.50
CA PRO A 143 10.98 -9.98 2.16
C PRO A 143 10.32 -11.02 3.08
N ARG A 144 9.04 -10.84 3.42
CA ARG A 144 8.29 -11.69 4.36
C ARG A 144 7.00 -12.28 3.78
#